data_AF-A0A970XSC1-F1
#
_entry.id   AF-A0A970XSC1-F1
#
_cell.length_a   1.000
_cell.length_b   1.000
_cell.length_c   1.000
_cell.angle_alpha   90.00
_cell.angle_beta   90.00
_cell.angle_gamma   90.00
#
_symmetry.space_group_name_H-M   'P 1'
#
loop_
_entity.id
_entity.type
_entity.pdbx_description
1 polymer ?
#
loop_
_entity_poly.entity_id
_entity_poly.type
_entity_poly.pdbx_seq_one_letter_code
_entity_poly.pdbx_strand_id
1 'polypeptide(L)'
;MHRKWMLFAAVFLLVMFSYTYSTQAFDPIKIRIDGVSRNLQPPAQVVNSRTMVPLRFIIEDPALSGQVYWDASQRKVAIDCRGKYIELFIGKAQASVDGKACYLDSPPYIYQDRTFVPLRFITEVAGAKVNWLNANREVDIRFTDSLSSPRVFAYYYRSPLAEMENNAHLYTDIAFRWFKTDAQGNLSYEYKADYAKILNWARQKEIKTHASVVLMGEDPLNKLLSSPANRNRLINNLFQEVIKNNYDGVNIDFEFIKPADADKFTQFLRELKAVLGSQKELSVAVFARTGKEKWPTPYQYDKIGAIADSVVVMSYDYHYTTSGPGAVAPLWWVKECAQYMVNNMPGHKVLMGMATYGYNWPENSSGTSVTASRLAELKTKYKVREYFDEATQSPYYTYWDEWGQYHQIWMENQTSLSKKYQVVEDYSLAGIAFWRIGTGFDDLYKVLQQKL
;
A
#
# COMPACT_ATOMS: atom_id res chain seq x y z
N MET A 1 -70.07 -13.55 80.08
CA MET A 1 -70.85 -12.30 79.86
C MET A 1 -69.86 -11.16 79.65
N HIS A 2 -70.05 -10.36 78.60
CA HIS A 2 -69.58 -8.97 78.38
C HIS A 2 -68.25 -8.50 79.02
N ARG A 3 -67.22 -7.98 78.34
CA ARG A 3 -67.09 -6.88 77.34
C ARG A 3 -66.02 -5.91 77.90
N LYS A 4 -65.28 -5.24 77.00
CA LYS A 4 -64.38 -4.05 77.18
C LYS A 4 -62.90 -4.37 77.46
N TRP A 5 -62.00 -4.26 76.47
CA TRP A 5 -61.38 -3.08 75.82
C TRP A 5 -60.22 -2.48 76.63
N MET A 6 -58.99 -2.57 76.09
CA MET A 6 -58.04 -1.44 76.00
C MET A 6 -56.89 -1.77 75.02
N LEU A 7 -56.63 -0.83 74.12
CA LEU A 7 -55.62 -0.83 73.07
C LEU A 7 -54.20 -0.63 73.64
N PHE A 8 -53.20 -1.25 73.00
CA PHE A 8 -51.91 -0.61 72.71
C PHE A 8 -51.41 -1.09 71.33
N ALA A 9 -51.26 -0.17 70.39
CA ALA A 9 -50.67 -0.40 69.08
C ALA A 9 -49.19 0.01 69.12
N ALA A 10 -48.30 -0.92 68.76
CA ALA A 10 -46.91 -0.61 68.44
C ALA A 10 -46.72 -0.85 66.94
N VAL A 11 -46.50 0.23 66.19
CA VAL A 11 -46.18 0.20 64.77
C VAL A 11 -44.67 0.06 64.63
N PHE A 12 -44.20 -1.08 64.10
CA PHE A 12 -42.82 -1.23 63.63
C PHE A 12 -42.81 -1.07 62.10
N LEU A 13 -42.19 0.00 61.62
CA LEU A 13 -42.01 0.29 60.21
C LEU A 13 -40.76 -0.45 59.70
N LEU A 14 -40.95 -1.42 58.81
CA LEU A 14 -39.87 -2.22 58.23
C LEU A 14 -39.58 -1.70 56.81
N VAL A 15 -38.54 -0.87 56.68
CA VAL A 15 -38.09 -0.32 55.39
C VAL A 15 -37.25 -1.39 54.68
N MET A 16 -37.79 -1.98 53.60
CA MET A 16 -37.01 -2.83 52.70
C MET A 16 -36.24 -1.98 51.70
N PHE A 17 -34.90 -2.01 51.77
CA PHE A 17 -34.02 -1.52 50.71
C PHE A 17 -33.93 -2.56 49.60
N SER A 18 -34.50 -2.26 48.44
CA SER A 18 -34.25 -3.00 47.21
C SER A 18 -32.94 -2.52 46.58
N TYR A 19 -31.89 -3.35 46.65
CA TYR A 19 -30.66 -3.13 45.88
C TYR A 19 -30.92 -3.57 44.43
N THR A 20 -30.97 -2.60 43.51
CA THR A 20 -30.85 -2.88 42.07
C THR A 20 -29.38 -3.00 41.72
N TYR A 21 -28.92 -4.21 41.38
CA TYR A 21 -27.62 -4.40 40.75
C TYR A 21 -27.69 -3.92 39.29
N SER A 22 -26.97 -2.86 38.96
CA SER A 22 -26.72 -2.49 37.57
C SER A 22 -25.66 -3.43 36.99
N THR A 23 -26.02 -4.30 36.06
CA THR A 23 -25.04 -5.03 35.23
C THR A 23 -24.45 -4.05 34.22
N GLN A 24 -23.20 -3.61 34.45
CA GLN A 24 -22.44 -2.90 33.42
C GLN A 24 -22.13 -3.87 32.27
N ALA A 25 -22.68 -3.62 31.09
CA ALA A 25 -22.28 -4.34 29.89
C ALA A 25 -20.83 -3.94 29.56
N PHE A 26 -19.95 -4.94 29.49
CA PHE A 26 -18.58 -4.76 29.05
C PHE A 26 -18.54 -4.21 27.61
N ASP A 27 -17.64 -3.25 27.33
CA ASP A 27 -17.41 -2.76 25.96
C ASP A 27 -17.17 -3.93 24.98
N PRO A 28 -17.67 -3.84 23.74
CA PRO A 28 -17.45 -4.89 22.74
C PRO A 28 -15.96 -5.03 22.40
N ILE A 29 -15.52 -6.26 22.13
CA ILE A 29 -14.15 -6.53 21.67
C ILE A 29 -13.97 -5.91 20.28
N LYS A 30 -12.91 -5.11 20.13
CA LYS A 30 -12.51 -4.54 18.84
C LYS A 30 -11.59 -5.51 18.13
N ILE A 31 -11.70 -5.56 16.80
CA ILE A 31 -10.78 -6.34 15.96
C ILE A 31 -10.12 -5.38 14.99
N ARG A 32 -8.80 -5.51 14.86
CA ARG A 32 -7.97 -4.83 13.88
C ARG A 32 -7.23 -5.88 13.06
N ILE A 33 -7.37 -5.83 11.74
CA ILE A 33 -6.68 -6.71 10.81
C ILE A 33 -5.82 -5.82 9.91
N ASP A 34 -4.51 -6.04 9.93
CA ASP A 34 -3.51 -5.27 9.17
C ASP A 34 -3.71 -3.75 9.33
N GLY A 35 -3.82 -3.29 10.58
CA GLY A 35 -3.96 -1.87 10.92
C GLY A 35 -5.39 -1.32 10.85
N VAL A 36 -6.29 -1.97 10.11
CA VAL A 36 -7.64 -1.46 9.86
C VAL A 36 -8.66 -2.11 10.79
N SER A 37 -9.47 -1.28 11.47
CA SER A 37 -10.51 -1.75 12.39
C SER A 37 -11.67 -2.42 11.65
N ARG A 38 -12.24 -3.47 12.25
CA ARG A 38 -13.41 -4.20 11.74
C ARG A 38 -14.56 -4.12 12.72
N ASN A 39 -15.74 -3.83 12.19
CA ASN A 39 -16.99 -3.86 12.95
C ASN A 39 -17.73 -5.16 12.64
N LEU A 40 -17.88 -6.02 13.64
CA LEU A 40 -18.53 -7.32 13.49
C LEU A 40 -20.02 -7.25 13.83
N GLN A 41 -20.84 -7.91 13.01
CA GLN A 41 -22.27 -8.06 13.26
C GLN A 41 -22.70 -9.52 13.01
N PRO A 42 -22.96 -10.34 14.05
CA PRO A 42 -22.97 -10.00 15.47
C PRO A 42 -21.56 -9.73 16.04
N PRO A 43 -21.43 -9.05 17.21
CA PRO A 43 -20.13 -8.74 17.80
C PRO A 43 -19.37 -9.99 18.26
N ALA A 44 -18.06 -9.87 18.40
CA ALA A 44 -17.22 -10.92 18.97
C ALA A 44 -17.63 -11.27 20.41
N GLN A 45 -17.48 -12.54 20.77
CA GLN A 45 -17.81 -13.08 22.10
C GLN A 45 -16.57 -13.65 22.78
N VAL A 46 -16.58 -13.72 24.11
CA VAL A 46 -15.57 -14.49 24.86
C VAL A 46 -16.20 -15.78 25.32
N VAL A 47 -15.68 -16.91 24.84
CA VAL A 47 -16.08 -18.25 25.28
C VAL A 47 -14.82 -19.01 25.65
N ASN A 48 -14.78 -19.60 26.84
CA ASN A 48 -13.61 -20.35 27.34
C ASN A 48 -12.30 -19.54 27.27
N SER A 49 -12.34 -18.25 27.63
CA SER A 49 -11.19 -17.33 27.52
C SER A 49 -10.61 -17.23 26.09
N ARG A 50 -11.45 -17.42 25.07
CA ARG A 50 -11.11 -17.23 23.66
C ARG A 50 -12.07 -16.26 22.99
N THR A 51 -11.53 -15.41 22.14
CA THR A 51 -12.32 -14.52 21.29
C THR A 51 -12.93 -15.32 20.15
N MET A 52 -14.26 -15.40 20.14
CA MET A 52 -15.08 -16.09 19.16
C MET A 52 -15.70 -15.06 18.23
N VAL A 53 -15.64 -15.33 16.93
CA VAL A 53 -16.04 -14.36 15.88
C VAL A 53 -16.92 -15.02 14.82
N PRO A 54 -17.83 -14.27 14.19
CA PRO A 54 -18.56 -14.77 13.03
C PRO A 54 -17.58 -15.13 11.90
N LEU A 55 -17.57 -16.38 11.48
CA LEU A 55 -16.54 -16.93 10.59
C LEU A 55 -16.38 -16.15 9.28
N ARG A 56 -17.49 -15.92 8.56
CA ARG A 56 -17.46 -15.27 7.25
C ARG A 56 -16.86 -13.87 7.29
N PHE A 57 -17.10 -13.11 8.36
CA PHE A 57 -16.55 -11.77 8.50
C PHE A 57 -15.02 -11.73 8.54
N ILE A 58 -14.39 -12.77 9.07
CA ILE A 58 -12.93 -12.87 9.12
C ILE A 58 -12.39 -13.52 7.86
N ILE A 59 -13.04 -14.56 7.33
CA ILE A 59 -12.53 -15.28 6.16
C ILE A 59 -12.65 -14.46 4.88
N GLU A 60 -13.78 -13.78 4.68
CA GLU A 60 -14.04 -12.96 3.49
C GLU A 60 -13.37 -11.58 3.60
N ASP A 61 -12.65 -11.30 4.69
CA ASP A 61 -11.84 -10.10 4.85
C ASP A 61 -10.79 -9.98 3.74
N PRO A 62 -10.51 -8.79 3.17
CA PRO A 62 -9.48 -8.63 2.14
C PRO A 62 -8.11 -9.21 2.51
N ALA A 63 -7.71 -9.15 3.79
CA ALA A 63 -6.43 -9.69 4.24
C ALA A 63 -6.32 -11.23 4.12
N LEU A 64 -7.45 -11.93 4.20
CA LEU A 64 -7.53 -13.39 4.05
C LEU A 64 -8.03 -13.81 2.66
N SER A 65 -8.92 -13.02 2.06
CA SER A 65 -9.59 -13.23 0.78
C SER A 65 -10.06 -14.68 0.58
N GLY A 66 -10.57 -15.29 1.65
CA GLY A 66 -10.89 -16.71 1.70
C GLY A 66 -12.34 -17.02 1.34
N GLN A 67 -12.61 -18.31 1.23
CA GLN A 67 -13.93 -18.87 0.91
C GLN A 67 -14.38 -19.83 2.00
N VAL A 68 -15.70 -19.85 2.25
CA VAL A 68 -16.33 -20.68 3.28
C VAL A 68 -17.36 -21.60 2.65
N TYR A 69 -17.25 -22.89 2.94
CA TYR A 69 -18.13 -23.95 2.49
C TYR A 69 -18.82 -24.61 3.68
N TRP A 70 -20.14 -24.72 3.65
CA TRP A 70 -20.92 -25.35 4.72
C TRP A 70 -21.48 -26.70 4.26
N ASP A 71 -21.25 -27.75 5.07
CA ASP A 71 -21.86 -29.06 4.91
C ASP A 71 -22.78 -29.34 6.11
N ALA A 72 -24.09 -29.27 5.84
CA ALA A 72 -25.12 -29.49 6.85
C ALA A 72 -25.18 -30.94 7.34
N SER A 73 -24.89 -31.92 6.48
CA SER A 73 -24.97 -33.35 6.81
C SER A 73 -23.91 -33.75 7.84
N GLN A 74 -22.74 -33.11 7.77
CA GLN A 74 -21.61 -33.33 8.67
C GLN A 74 -21.52 -32.29 9.80
N ARG A 75 -22.37 -31.25 9.77
CA ARG A 75 -22.22 -30.03 10.59
C ARG A 75 -20.78 -29.51 10.53
N LYS A 76 -20.24 -29.40 9.32
CA LYS A 76 -18.84 -29.10 9.03
C LYS A 76 -18.75 -27.78 8.27
N VAL A 77 -17.77 -26.96 8.62
CA VAL A 77 -17.32 -25.85 7.79
C VAL A 77 -15.95 -26.19 7.21
N ALA A 78 -15.80 -26.02 5.90
CA ALA A 78 -14.50 -26.00 5.23
C ALA A 78 -14.16 -24.57 4.81
N ILE A 79 -12.89 -24.21 4.95
CA ILE A 79 -12.36 -22.87 4.69
C ILE A 79 -11.16 -23.03 3.78
N ASP A 80 -11.14 -22.27 2.69
CA ASP A 80 -9.95 -22.08 1.86
C ASP A 80 -9.49 -20.62 2.01
N CYS A 81 -8.32 -20.41 2.61
CA CYS A 81 -7.76 -19.08 2.76
C CYS A 81 -6.23 -19.11 2.80
N ARG A 82 -5.58 -18.18 2.10
CA ARG A 82 -4.11 -18.00 2.12
C ARG A 82 -3.30 -19.29 1.91
N GLY A 83 -3.78 -20.17 1.02
CA GLY A 83 -3.14 -21.45 0.71
C GLY A 83 -3.32 -22.53 1.77
N LYS A 84 -4.27 -22.36 2.70
CA LYS A 84 -4.64 -23.31 3.74
C LYS A 84 -6.06 -23.81 3.56
N TYR A 85 -6.25 -25.11 3.71
CA TYR A 85 -7.55 -25.75 3.75
C TYR A 85 -7.87 -26.20 5.18
N ILE A 86 -8.86 -25.57 5.82
CA ILE A 86 -9.21 -25.80 7.23
C ILE A 86 -10.61 -26.42 7.30
N GLU A 87 -10.76 -27.54 8.01
CA GLU A 87 -12.07 -28.11 8.32
C GLU A 87 -12.36 -28.07 9.81
N LEU A 88 -13.55 -27.59 10.15
CA LEU A 88 -14.04 -27.41 11.50
C LEU A 88 -15.40 -28.08 11.65
N PHE A 89 -15.66 -28.69 12.80
CA PHE A 89 -16.94 -29.36 13.08
C PHE A 89 -17.66 -28.66 14.22
N ILE A 90 -18.93 -28.32 14.03
CA ILE A 90 -19.72 -27.61 15.05
C ILE A 90 -19.81 -28.48 16.32
N GLY A 91 -19.44 -27.89 17.45
CA GLY A 91 -19.46 -28.53 18.77
C GLY A 91 -18.26 -29.42 19.06
N LYS A 92 -17.29 -29.54 18.15
CA LYS A 92 -16.09 -30.36 18.35
C LYS A 92 -14.84 -29.50 18.36
N ALA A 93 -13.93 -29.82 19.29
CA ALA A 93 -12.60 -29.20 19.33
C ALA A 93 -11.65 -29.78 18.27
N GLN A 94 -11.98 -30.93 17.69
CA GLN A 94 -11.19 -31.54 16.61
C GLN A 94 -11.39 -30.76 15.30
N ALA A 95 -10.28 -30.46 14.63
CA ALA A 95 -10.22 -29.80 13.34
C ALA A 95 -9.21 -30.51 12.42
N SER A 96 -9.20 -30.16 11.13
CA SER A 96 -8.13 -30.53 10.21
C SER A 96 -7.56 -29.28 9.51
N VAL A 97 -6.26 -29.26 9.28
CA VAL A 97 -5.58 -28.25 8.45
C VAL A 97 -4.74 -29.00 7.42
N ASP A 98 -4.99 -28.76 6.14
CA ASP A 98 -4.35 -29.44 5.00
C ASP A 98 -4.39 -30.97 5.16
N GLY A 99 -5.53 -31.50 5.64
CA GLY A 99 -5.76 -32.91 5.89
C GLY A 99 -5.12 -33.48 7.17
N LYS A 100 -4.35 -32.68 7.92
CA LYS A 100 -3.74 -33.09 9.20
C LYS A 100 -4.64 -32.72 10.38
N ALA A 101 -4.90 -33.68 11.27
CA ALA A 101 -5.70 -33.45 12.46
C ALA A 101 -5.02 -32.47 13.43
N CYS A 102 -5.80 -31.56 14.00
CA CYS A 102 -5.40 -30.61 15.02
C CYS A 102 -6.56 -30.32 15.99
N TYR A 103 -6.31 -29.52 17.03
CA TYR A 103 -7.28 -29.23 18.07
C TYR A 103 -7.42 -27.72 18.31
N LEU A 104 -8.65 -27.32 18.60
CA LEU A 104 -9.07 -25.97 18.92
C LEU A 104 -9.17 -25.82 20.44
N ASP A 105 -8.75 -24.65 20.94
CA ASP A 105 -8.92 -24.31 22.36
C ASP A 105 -10.39 -24.14 22.76
N SER A 106 -11.27 -23.85 21.80
CA SER A 106 -12.71 -23.79 22.00
C SER A 106 -13.44 -24.32 20.77
N PRO A 107 -14.47 -25.17 20.92
CA PRO A 107 -15.21 -25.69 19.78
C PRO A 107 -15.98 -24.58 19.04
N PRO A 108 -16.13 -24.68 17.71
CA PRO A 108 -17.02 -23.81 16.95
C PRO A 108 -18.47 -24.04 17.35
N TYR A 109 -19.31 -23.01 17.30
CA TYR A 109 -20.73 -23.12 17.60
C TYR A 109 -21.56 -22.25 16.66
N ILE A 110 -22.88 -22.44 16.67
CA ILE A 110 -23.82 -21.61 15.92
C ILE A 110 -24.51 -20.67 16.91
N TYR A 111 -24.50 -19.38 16.60
CA TYR A 111 -25.21 -18.35 17.35
C TYR A 111 -25.81 -17.34 16.37
N GLN A 112 -27.11 -17.05 16.51
CA GLN A 112 -27.85 -16.15 15.62
C GLN A 112 -27.61 -16.45 14.13
N ASP A 113 -27.77 -17.72 13.73
CA ASP A 113 -27.56 -18.19 12.35
C ASP A 113 -26.18 -17.84 11.77
N ARG A 114 -25.16 -17.74 12.63
CA ARG A 114 -23.76 -17.56 12.24
C ARG A 114 -22.91 -18.61 12.93
N THR A 115 -21.94 -19.15 12.20
CA THR A 115 -20.90 -19.98 12.79
C THR A 115 -19.87 -19.09 13.47
N PHE A 116 -19.67 -19.32 14.76
CA PHE A 116 -18.63 -18.69 15.56
C PHE A 116 -17.44 -19.62 15.69
N VAL A 117 -16.25 -19.07 15.46
CA VAL A 117 -14.98 -19.81 15.48
C VAL A 117 -13.94 -19.11 16.35
N PRO A 118 -12.93 -19.82 16.89
CA PRO A 118 -11.82 -19.20 17.61
C PRO A 118 -10.98 -18.35 16.66
N LEU A 119 -11.02 -17.03 16.83
CA LEU A 119 -10.35 -16.06 15.96
C LEU A 119 -8.87 -16.39 15.79
N ARG A 120 -8.16 -16.59 16.92
CA ARG A 120 -6.71 -16.84 16.94
C ARG A 120 -6.31 -18.04 16.10
N PHE A 121 -7.03 -19.17 16.25
CA PHE A 121 -6.71 -20.40 15.52
C PHE A 121 -6.77 -20.17 14.02
N ILE A 122 -7.86 -19.57 13.53
CA ILE A 122 -8.08 -19.34 12.11
C ILE A 122 -6.99 -18.43 11.53
N THR A 123 -6.72 -17.32 12.20
CA THR A 123 -5.78 -16.33 11.67
C THR A 123 -4.32 -16.77 11.79
N GLU A 124 -3.93 -17.48 12.86
CA GLU A 124 -2.57 -18.01 13.00
C GLU A 124 -2.29 -19.13 11.99
N VAL A 125 -3.25 -20.04 11.76
CA VAL A 125 -3.14 -21.06 10.70
C VAL A 125 -2.95 -20.40 9.33
N ALA A 126 -3.66 -19.30 9.07
CA ALA A 126 -3.55 -18.51 7.85
C ALA A 126 -2.29 -17.62 7.80
N GLY A 127 -1.40 -17.68 8.79
CA GLY A 127 -0.10 -17.01 8.80
C GLY A 127 -0.05 -15.65 9.51
N ALA A 128 -1.02 -15.34 10.39
CA ALA A 128 -1.00 -14.12 11.19
C ALA A 128 -0.31 -14.28 12.55
N LYS A 129 0.29 -13.20 13.02
CA LYS A 129 0.58 -12.95 14.43
C LYS A 129 -0.65 -12.28 15.08
N VAL A 130 -1.06 -12.77 16.24
CA VAL A 130 -2.26 -12.30 16.95
C VAL A 130 -1.90 -11.78 18.35
N ASN A 131 -2.11 -10.48 18.56
CA ASN A 131 -1.84 -9.80 19.83
C ASN A 131 -3.16 -9.36 20.52
N TRP A 132 -3.18 -9.44 21.85
CA TRP A 132 -4.27 -8.89 22.66
C TRP A 132 -3.82 -7.56 23.29
N LEU A 133 -4.48 -6.46 22.93
CA LEU A 133 -4.22 -5.14 23.46
C LEU A 133 -5.19 -4.83 24.60
N ASN A 134 -4.75 -5.12 25.83
CA ASN A 134 -5.61 -5.08 27.01
C ASN A 134 -6.23 -3.69 27.27
N ALA A 135 -5.46 -2.61 27.07
CA ALA A 135 -5.91 -1.24 27.31
C ALA A 135 -7.15 -0.86 26.48
N ASN A 136 -7.29 -1.43 25.28
CA ASN A 136 -8.34 -1.10 24.33
C ASN A 136 -9.34 -2.23 24.10
N ARG A 137 -9.16 -3.37 24.78
CA ARG A 137 -9.87 -4.64 24.53
C ARG A 137 -9.96 -4.97 23.04
N GLU A 138 -8.80 -4.90 22.40
CA GLU A 138 -8.63 -5.04 20.96
C GLU A 138 -7.77 -6.27 20.63
N VAL A 139 -8.20 -7.04 19.63
CA VAL A 139 -7.36 -8.06 18.98
C VAL A 139 -6.69 -7.42 17.77
N ASP A 140 -5.36 -7.38 17.75
CA ASP A 140 -4.55 -6.93 16.61
C ASP A 140 -3.99 -8.16 15.87
N ILE A 141 -4.31 -8.27 14.59
CA ILE A 141 -3.97 -9.39 13.71
C ILE A 141 -3.09 -8.87 12.58
N ARG A 142 -1.92 -9.48 12.40
CA ARG A 142 -0.90 -9.07 11.42
C ARG A 142 -0.40 -10.26 10.61
N PHE A 143 -0.62 -10.30 9.30
CA PHE A 143 -0.09 -11.38 8.45
C PHE A 143 1.40 -11.21 8.16
N THR A 144 2.21 -12.27 8.19
CA THR A 144 3.68 -12.16 8.02
C THR A 144 4.13 -11.71 6.64
N ASP A 145 3.29 -11.84 5.61
CA ASP A 145 3.55 -11.23 4.30
C ASP A 145 3.37 -9.69 4.32
N SER A 146 2.77 -9.16 5.39
CA SER A 146 2.74 -7.73 5.72
C SER A 146 3.92 -7.30 6.61
N LEU A 147 4.92 -8.18 6.80
CA LEU A 147 6.12 -7.94 7.61
C LEU A 147 7.45 -8.13 6.84
N SER A 148 7.45 -8.18 5.50
CA SER A 148 8.68 -7.69 4.83
C SER A 148 8.77 -6.21 5.14
N SER A 149 9.93 -5.74 5.62
CA SER A 149 10.21 -4.32 5.74
C SER A 149 9.71 -3.61 4.47
N PRO A 150 8.98 -2.49 4.58
CA PRO A 150 8.42 -1.80 3.43
C PRO A 150 9.47 -1.64 2.33
N ARG A 151 9.12 -2.02 1.10
CA ARG A 151 10.03 -1.89 -0.05
C ARG A 151 10.39 -0.42 -0.24
N VAL A 152 11.65 -0.19 -0.58
CA VAL A 152 12.14 1.10 -1.04
C VAL A 152 12.63 0.90 -2.47
N PHE A 153 11.73 1.22 -3.40
CA PHE A 153 11.94 1.06 -4.83
C PHE A 153 12.44 2.37 -5.45
N ALA A 154 13.75 2.48 -5.60
CA ALA A 154 14.40 3.72 -6.02
C ALA A 154 14.61 3.76 -7.54
N TYR A 155 14.31 4.89 -8.18
CA TYR A 155 14.69 5.10 -9.58
C TYR A 155 16.09 5.69 -9.69
N TYR A 156 16.93 5.11 -10.55
CA TYR A 156 18.24 5.64 -10.91
C TYR A 156 18.24 6.13 -12.35
N TYR A 157 18.48 7.43 -12.55
CA TYR A 157 18.55 8.07 -13.87
C TYR A 157 19.61 9.14 -13.80
N ARG A 158 20.67 9.11 -14.61
CA ARG A 158 21.71 10.18 -14.66
C ARG A 158 22.10 10.75 -13.28
N SER A 159 22.28 9.89 -12.27
CA SER A 159 22.47 10.29 -10.88
C SER A 159 23.96 10.16 -10.49
N PRO A 160 24.46 10.96 -9.54
CA PRO A 160 25.76 10.71 -8.92
C PRO A 160 25.77 9.36 -8.19
N LEU A 161 26.86 8.59 -8.32
CA LEU A 161 27.01 7.30 -7.63
C LEU A 161 27.08 7.46 -6.11
N ALA A 162 27.71 8.53 -5.61
CA ALA A 162 27.92 8.72 -4.17
C ALA A 162 26.62 8.72 -3.36
N GLU A 163 25.54 9.37 -3.84
CA GLU A 163 24.26 9.38 -3.14
C GLU A 163 23.61 7.99 -3.12
N MET A 164 23.71 7.25 -4.22
CA MET A 164 23.26 5.87 -4.30
C MET A 164 24.06 4.98 -3.33
N GLU A 165 25.38 5.13 -3.29
CA GLU A 165 26.28 4.32 -2.49
C GLU A 165 26.12 4.56 -0.98
N ASN A 166 26.01 5.82 -0.56
CA ASN A 166 25.86 6.20 0.84
C ASN A 166 24.54 5.71 1.46
N ASN A 167 23.50 5.58 0.64
CA ASN A 167 22.14 5.20 1.08
C ASN A 167 21.77 3.76 0.70
N ALA A 168 22.73 2.95 0.23
CA ALA A 168 22.48 1.61 -0.29
C ALA A 168 21.73 0.68 0.68
N HIS A 169 21.97 0.82 1.98
CA HIS A 169 21.34 0.05 3.05
C HIS A 169 19.84 0.31 3.20
N LEU A 170 19.32 1.38 2.58
CA LEU A 170 17.89 1.72 2.61
C LEU A 170 17.11 1.15 1.41
N TYR A 171 17.79 0.70 0.35
CA TYR A 171 17.12 0.27 -0.87
C TYR A 171 16.83 -1.22 -0.85
N THR A 172 15.59 -1.59 -1.21
CA THR A 172 15.27 -2.98 -1.53
C THR A 172 15.44 -3.25 -3.02
N ASP A 173 15.10 -2.25 -3.84
CA ASP A 173 15.08 -2.36 -5.29
C ASP A 173 15.61 -1.06 -5.93
N ILE A 174 16.34 -1.20 -7.04
CA ILE A 174 16.67 -0.08 -7.93
C ILE A 174 16.14 -0.39 -9.33
N ALA A 175 15.28 0.50 -9.83
CA ALA A 175 14.91 0.57 -11.23
C ALA A 175 15.89 1.46 -11.99
N PHE A 176 16.69 0.83 -12.86
CA PHE A 176 17.64 1.54 -13.70
C PHE A 176 16.93 2.06 -14.95
N ARG A 177 16.66 3.37 -14.98
CA ARG A 177 16.00 4.09 -16.07
C ARG A 177 16.95 4.28 -17.26
N TRP A 178 17.40 3.16 -17.81
CA TRP A 178 18.43 3.11 -18.84
C TRP A 178 17.86 2.81 -20.21
N PHE A 179 16.65 2.26 -20.29
CA PHE A 179 16.12 1.76 -21.54
C PHE A 179 14.98 2.63 -22.06
N LYS A 180 14.97 2.84 -23.36
CA LYS A 180 13.81 3.31 -24.11
C LYS A 180 13.48 2.30 -25.20
N THR A 181 12.21 2.22 -25.55
CA THR A 181 11.77 1.53 -26.75
C THR A 181 11.21 2.50 -27.78
N ASP A 182 10.96 2.00 -29.00
CA ASP A 182 10.29 2.73 -30.06
C ASP A 182 8.96 2.05 -30.44
N ALA A 183 8.24 2.64 -31.39
CA ALA A 183 6.96 2.12 -31.85
C ALA A 183 7.04 0.73 -32.54
N GLN A 184 8.24 0.25 -32.85
CA GLN A 184 8.51 -1.04 -33.49
C GLN A 184 8.94 -2.11 -32.48
N GLY A 185 9.15 -1.74 -31.22
CA GLY A 185 9.59 -2.62 -30.15
C GLY A 185 11.11 -2.84 -30.12
N ASN A 186 11.89 -1.97 -30.77
CA ASN A 186 13.35 -2.02 -30.61
C ASN A 186 13.72 -1.45 -29.24
N LEU A 187 14.73 -2.03 -28.59
CA LEU A 187 15.20 -1.59 -27.26
C LEU A 187 16.56 -0.91 -27.41
N SER A 188 16.75 0.22 -26.75
CA SER A 188 18.03 0.94 -26.76
C SER A 188 18.31 1.62 -25.43
N TYR A 189 19.59 1.86 -25.15
CA TYR A 189 20.00 2.64 -23.99
C TYR A 189 19.75 4.15 -24.20
N GLU A 190 19.21 4.83 -23.19
CA GLU A 190 18.94 6.27 -23.20
C GLU A 190 20.21 7.12 -23.13
N TYR A 191 21.24 6.62 -22.44
CA TYR A 191 22.50 7.33 -22.25
C TYR A 191 23.61 6.36 -21.88
N LYS A 192 24.84 6.65 -22.34
CA LYS A 192 26.01 5.84 -22.00
C LYS A 192 26.33 5.92 -20.50
N ALA A 193 26.57 4.78 -19.88
CA ALA A 193 27.10 4.66 -18.52
C ALA A 193 27.88 3.34 -18.37
N ASP A 194 28.53 3.15 -17.23
CA ASP A 194 29.19 1.90 -16.88
C ASP A 194 28.19 0.92 -16.25
N TYR A 195 27.27 0.41 -17.08
CA TYR A 195 26.13 -0.40 -16.62
C TYR A 195 26.58 -1.65 -15.86
N ALA A 196 27.61 -2.35 -16.37
CA ALA A 196 28.10 -3.59 -15.76
C ALA A 196 28.66 -3.33 -14.36
N LYS A 197 29.45 -2.25 -14.18
CA LYS A 197 29.96 -1.86 -12.87
C LYS A 197 28.83 -1.54 -11.90
N ILE A 198 27.84 -0.75 -12.33
CA ILE A 198 26.72 -0.32 -11.47
C ILE A 198 25.83 -1.52 -11.09
N LEU A 199 25.53 -2.43 -12.01
CA LEU A 199 24.78 -3.65 -11.72
C LEU A 199 25.53 -4.58 -10.79
N ASN A 200 26.83 -4.79 -11.02
CA ASN A 200 27.65 -5.62 -10.14
C ASN A 200 27.70 -5.05 -8.72
N TRP A 201 27.78 -3.73 -8.58
CA TRP A 201 27.70 -3.05 -7.30
C TRP A 201 26.35 -3.31 -6.60
N ALA A 202 25.22 -3.13 -7.30
CA ALA A 202 23.90 -3.34 -6.72
C ALA A 202 23.72 -4.80 -6.24
N ARG A 203 24.19 -5.78 -7.02
CA ARG A 203 24.16 -7.20 -6.63
C ARG A 203 25.03 -7.50 -5.41
N GLN A 204 26.21 -6.88 -5.29
CA GLN A 204 27.07 -7.01 -4.09
C GLN A 204 26.42 -6.43 -2.83
N LYS A 205 25.46 -5.52 -3.00
CA LYS A 205 24.65 -4.94 -1.90
C LYS A 205 23.33 -5.68 -1.70
N GLU A 206 23.11 -6.79 -2.41
CA GLU A 206 21.88 -7.57 -2.34
C GLU A 206 20.62 -6.75 -2.69
N ILE A 207 20.78 -5.68 -3.47
CA ILE A 207 19.69 -4.84 -3.95
C ILE A 207 19.13 -5.44 -5.23
N LYS A 208 17.81 -5.65 -5.28
CA LYS A 208 17.14 -6.12 -6.49
C LYS A 208 17.23 -5.09 -7.60
N THR A 209 17.44 -5.55 -8.83
CA THR A 209 17.66 -4.69 -9.99
C THR A 209 16.57 -4.87 -11.03
N HIS A 210 15.98 -3.77 -11.49
CA HIS A 210 14.94 -3.77 -12.51
C HIS A 210 15.40 -3.02 -13.76
N ALA A 211 15.29 -3.66 -14.92
CA ALA A 211 15.49 -2.99 -16.20
C ALA A 211 14.27 -2.10 -16.49
N SER A 212 14.39 -0.79 -16.30
CA SER A 212 13.28 0.14 -16.52
C SER A 212 13.27 0.67 -17.95
N VAL A 213 12.16 0.47 -18.63
CA VAL A 213 11.95 0.82 -20.03
C VAL A 213 10.79 1.81 -20.20
N VAL A 214 11.04 2.87 -20.98
CA VAL A 214 10.02 3.85 -21.34
C VAL A 214 9.56 3.77 -22.77
N LEU A 215 8.31 4.15 -22.94
CA LEU A 215 7.81 4.78 -24.15
C LEU A 215 6.73 5.79 -23.76
N MET A 216 6.81 7.01 -24.27
CA MET A 216 5.83 8.05 -24.01
C MET A 216 5.15 8.49 -25.30
N GLY A 217 3.87 8.79 -25.21
CA GLY A 217 3.10 9.42 -26.28
C GLY A 217 2.12 8.48 -26.96
N GLU A 218 0.98 9.05 -27.29
CA GLU A 218 -0.20 8.32 -27.74
C GLU A 218 0.04 7.49 -29.03
N ASP A 219 0.61 8.09 -30.06
CA ASP A 219 0.83 7.44 -31.36
C ASP A 219 1.91 6.33 -31.34
N PRO A 220 3.11 6.53 -30.77
CA PRO A 220 4.09 5.46 -30.73
C PRO A 220 3.64 4.29 -29.85
N LEU A 221 2.94 4.54 -28.74
CA LEU A 221 2.35 3.49 -27.90
C LEU A 221 1.25 2.74 -28.63
N ASN A 222 0.34 3.44 -29.32
CA ASN A 222 -0.70 2.80 -30.13
C ASN A 222 -0.09 1.83 -31.15
N LYS A 223 0.95 2.27 -31.89
CA LYS A 223 1.62 1.47 -32.91
C LYS A 223 2.39 0.28 -32.33
N LEU A 224 3.05 0.44 -31.18
CA LEU A 224 3.70 -0.65 -30.47
C LEU A 224 2.66 -1.69 -30.00
N LEU A 225 1.63 -1.24 -29.29
CA LEU A 225 0.68 -2.11 -28.60
C LEU A 225 -0.31 -2.79 -29.57
N SER A 226 -0.63 -2.17 -30.71
CA SER A 226 -1.57 -2.74 -31.69
C SER A 226 -0.99 -3.88 -32.53
N SER A 227 0.33 -4.03 -32.60
CA SER A 227 0.99 -5.04 -33.44
C SER A 227 1.56 -6.18 -32.58
N PRO A 228 1.05 -7.42 -32.69
CA PRO A 228 1.65 -8.58 -32.01
C PRO A 228 3.15 -8.74 -32.33
N ALA A 229 3.57 -8.42 -33.56
CA ALA A 229 4.97 -8.47 -33.94
C ALA A 229 5.83 -7.44 -33.20
N ASN A 230 5.33 -6.21 -32.99
CA ASN A 230 6.06 -5.17 -32.26
C ASN A 230 6.12 -5.49 -30.77
N ARG A 231 5.00 -5.94 -30.18
CA ARG A 231 4.96 -6.41 -28.78
C ARG A 231 5.94 -7.56 -28.55
N ASN A 232 5.89 -8.59 -29.38
CA ASN A 232 6.80 -9.75 -29.28
C ASN A 232 8.28 -9.34 -29.43
N ARG A 233 8.57 -8.39 -30.33
CA ARG A 233 9.94 -7.87 -30.48
C ARG A 233 10.43 -7.22 -29.19
N LEU A 234 9.63 -6.36 -28.58
CA LEU A 234 9.98 -5.71 -27.32
C LEU A 234 10.13 -6.72 -26.19
N ILE A 235 9.15 -7.63 -26.05
CA ILE A 235 9.16 -8.66 -25.00
C ILE A 235 10.45 -9.51 -25.10
N ASN A 236 10.81 -9.95 -26.30
CA ASN A 236 12.03 -10.72 -26.53
C ASN A 236 13.28 -9.88 -26.20
N ASN A 237 13.35 -8.63 -26.64
CA ASN A 237 14.48 -7.76 -26.34
C ASN A 237 14.66 -7.53 -24.83
N LEU A 238 13.57 -7.27 -24.10
CA LEU A 238 13.59 -7.12 -22.64
C LEU A 238 14.02 -8.41 -21.94
N PHE A 239 13.44 -9.54 -22.32
CA PHE A 239 13.79 -10.83 -21.74
C PHE A 239 15.27 -11.16 -21.94
N GLN A 240 15.81 -10.95 -23.16
CA GLN A 240 17.22 -11.15 -23.43
C GLN A 240 18.11 -10.24 -22.58
N GLU A 241 17.73 -8.96 -22.40
CA GLU A 241 18.49 -8.03 -21.57
C GLU A 241 18.47 -8.42 -20.08
N VAL A 242 17.31 -8.87 -19.58
CA VAL A 242 17.12 -9.36 -18.21
C VAL A 242 17.99 -10.57 -17.93
N ILE A 243 17.99 -11.56 -18.83
CA ILE A 243 18.78 -12.79 -18.65
C ILE A 243 20.28 -12.48 -18.80
N LYS A 244 20.67 -11.78 -19.87
CA LYS A 244 22.08 -11.47 -20.17
C LYS A 244 22.76 -10.75 -19.01
N ASN A 245 22.07 -9.78 -18.39
CA ASN A 245 22.63 -8.97 -17.32
C ASN A 245 22.09 -9.36 -15.94
N ASN A 246 21.45 -10.52 -15.82
CA ASN A 246 20.89 -11.03 -14.57
C ASN A 246 20.16 -9.97 -13.73
N TYR A 247 19.21 -9.26 -14.36
CA TYR A 247 18.27 -8.41 -13.63
C TYR A 247 17.27 -9.27 -12.87
N ASP A 248 16.75 -8.77 -11.76
CA ASP A 248 15.69 -9.42 -10.98
C ASP A 248 14.31 -9.20 -11.61
N GLY A 249 14.15 -8.16 -12.42
CA GLY A 249 12.89 -7.86 -13.08
C GLY A 249 12.95 -6.79 -14.16
N VAL A 250 11.76 -6.43 -14.64
CA VAL A 250 11.51 -5.34 -15.59
C VAL A 250 10.56 -4.35 -14.94
N ASN A 251 10.82 -3.07 -15.15
CA ASN A 251 9.89 -1.99 -14.84
C ASN A 251 9.36 -1.36 -16.13
N ILE A 252 8.04 -1.45 -16.36
CA ILE A 252 7.38 -0.84 -17.52
C ILE A 252 6.89 0.55 -17.15
N ASP A 253 7.42 1.56 -17.83
CA ASP A 253 7.13 2.97 -17.62
C ASP A 253 6.54 3.58 -18.91
N PHE A 254 5.28 3.20 -19.21
CA PHE A 254 4.59 3.64 -20.43
C PHE A 254 3.60 4.75 -20.10
N GLU A 255 3.82 5.93 -20.66
CA GLU A 255 3.08 7.15 -20.30
C GLU A 255 2.31 7.76 -21.47
N PHE A 256 1.19 8.41 -21.17
CA PHE A 256 0.30 9.02 -22.18
C PHE A 256 -0.24 8.02 -23.21
N ILE A 257 -0.67 6.85 -22.74
CA ILE A 257 -1.37 5.85 -23.56
C ILE A 257 -2.79 6.36 -23.88
N LYS A 258 -3.27 6.18 -25.13
CA LYS A 258 -4.67 6.50 -25.46
C LYS A 258 -5.62 5.64 -24.62
N PRO A 259 -6.70 6.16 -24.03
CA PRO A 259 -7.66 5.33 -23.29
C PRO A 259 -8.24 4.17 -24.10
N ALA A 260 -8.40 4.33 -25.43
CA ALA A 260 -8.84 3.26 -26.35
C ALA A 260 -7.82 2.10 -26.51
N ASP A 261 -6.59 2.26 -26.01
CA ASP A 261 -5.53 1.25 -26.04
C ASP A 261 -5.37 0.51 -24.71
N ALA A 262 -6.25 0.74 -23.73
CA ALA A 262 -6.19 0.13 -22.40
C ALA A 262 -6.06 -1.40 -22.44
N ASP A 263 -6.93 -2.07 -23.21
CA ASP A 263 -6.87 -3.54 -23.34
C ASP A 263 -5.61 -4.02 -24.06
N LYS A 264 -5.06 -3.21 -24.98
CA LYS A 264 -3.81 -3.53 -25.68
C LYS A 264 -2.62 -3.46 -24.74
N PHE A 265 -2.61 -2.48 -23.83
CA PHE A 265 -1.59 -2.37 -22.79
C PHE A 265 -1.67 -3.55 -21.81
N THR A 266 -2.87 -3.89 -21.32
CA THR A 266 -3.08 -5.07 -20.48
C THR A 266 -2.65 -6.37 -21.17
N GLN A 267 -2.92 -6.51 -22.47
CA GLN A 267 -2.48 -7.66 -23.27
C GLN A 267 -0.94 -7.74 -23.34
N PHE A 268 -0.27 -6.62 -23.61
CA PHE A 268 1.20 -6.54 -23.60
C PHE A 268 1.78 -7.00 -22.25
N LEU A 269 1.24 -6.52 -21.13
CA LEU A 269 1.72 -6.89 -19.79
C LEU A 269 1.54 -8.40 -19.52
N ARG A 270 0.42 -8.99 -19.97
CA ARG A 270 0.15 -10.43 -19.82
C ARG A 270 1.15 -11.26 -20.60
N GLU A 271 1.41 -10.89 -21.85
CA GLU A 271 2.39 -11.56 -22.71
C GLU A 271 3.80 -11.44 -22.13
N LEU A 272 4.18 -10.25 -21.65
CA LEU A 272 5.47 -10.02 -21.00
C LEU A 272 5.62 -10.87 -19.73
N LYS A 273 4.61 -10.87 -18.84
CA LYS A 273 4.65 -11.66 -17.60
C LYS A 273 4.77 -13.16 -17.88
N ALA A 274 4.11 -13.66 -18.91
CA ALA A 274 4.22 -15.06 -19.32
C ALA A 274 5.65 -15.44 -19.71
N VAL A 275 6.38 -14.55 -20.40
CA VAL A 275 7.79 -14.78 -20.79
C VAL A 275 8.76 -14.61 -19.61
N LEU A 276 8.51 -13.64 -18.72
CA LEU A 276 9.32 -13.43 -17.51
C LEU A 276 9.17 -14.60 -16.51
N GLY A 277 8.02 -15.25 -16.47
CA GLY A 277 7.71 -16.34 -15.57
C GLY A 277 7.62 -15.90 -14.10
N SER A 278 7.81 -16.84 -13.18
CA SER A 278 7.77 -16.60 -11.73
C SER A 278 9.11 -16.16 -11.14
N GLN A 279 10.22 -16.31 -11.88
CA GLN A 279 11.57 -16.00 -11.38
C GLN A 279 11.96 -14.54 -11.57
N LYS A 280 11.29 -13.80 -12.45
CA LYS A 280 11.57 -12.39 -12.74
C LYS A 280 10.35 -11.53 -12.42
N GLU A 281 10.59 -10.44 -11.70
CA GLU A 281 9.52 -9.50 -11.33
C GLU A 281 9.10 -8.63 -12.52
N LEU A 282 7.79 -8.39 -12.62
CA LEU A 282 7.20 -7.36 -13.45
C LEU A 282 6.66 -6.26 -12.53
N SER A 283 7.27 -5.09 -12.61
CA SER A 283 6.74 -3.87 -12.02
C SER A 283 6.21 -2.93 -13.11
N VAL A 284 5.13 -2.20 -12.80
CA VAL A 284 4.48 -1.30 -13.77
C VAL A 284 4.25 0.06 -13.12
N ALA A 285 4.77 1.13 -13.73
CA ALA A 285 4.46 2.50 -13.34
C ALA A 285 3.11 2.93 -13.93
N VAL A 286 2.28 3.57 -13.11
CA VAL A 286 0.95 4.05 -13.53
C VAL A 286 0.73 5.48 -13.04
N PHE A 287 0.00 6.27 -13.85
CA PHE A 287 -0.46 7.59 -13.43
C PHE A 287 -1.38 7.48 -12.23
N ALA A 288 -1.21 8.36 -11.24
CA ALA A 288 -2.06 8.38 -10.06
C ALA A 288 -3.52 8.71 -10.38
N ARG A 289 -4.43 8.04 -9.66
CA ARG A 289 -5.89 8.21 -9.80
C ARG A 289 -6.56 8.10 -8.45
N THR A 290 -7.66 8.83 -8.30
CA THR A 290 -8.52 8.84 -7.11
C THR A 290 -9.80 8.02 -7.32
N GLY A 291 -10.10 7.65 -8.58
CA GLY A 291 -11.36 7.02 -8.96
C GLY A 291 -12.51 8.01 -9.15
N LYS A 292 -12.29 9.30 -8.87
CA LYS A 292 -13.28 10.37 -9.07
C LYS A 292 -13.20 11.01 -10.45
N GLU A 293 -12.20 10.64 -11.24
CA GLU A 293 -12.01 11.16 -12.59
C GLU A 293 -13.19 10.75 -13.49
N LYS A 294 -13.70 11.70 -14.29
CA LYS A 294 -14.83 11.45 -15.21
C LYS A 294 -14.39 11.07 -16.62
N TRP A 295 -13.09 11.11 -16.90
CA TRP A 295 -12.52 10.78 -18.21
C TRP A 295 -12.01 9.33 -18.23
N PRO A 296 -12.04 8.68 -19.40
CA PRO A 296 -11.50 7.33 -19.53
C PRO A 296 -9.98 7.36 -19.34
N THR A 297 -9.44 6.25 -18.84
CA THR A 297 -8.01 6.10 -18.56
C THR A 297 -7.47 4.83 -19.22
N PRO A 298 -6.21 4.84 -19.70
CA PRO A 298 -5.60 3.65 -20.26
C PRO A 298 -5.17 2.62 -19.20
N TYR A 299 -5.05 3.00 -17.93
CA TYR A 299 -4.51 2.14 -16.86
C TYR A 299 -5.65 1.39 -16.14
N GLN A 300 -5.91 0.16 -16.56
CA GLN A 300 -6.88 -0.76 -15.93
C GLN A 300 -6.27 -1.38 -14.66
N TYR A 301 -6.34 -0.67 -13.53
CA TYR A 301 -5.64 -1.03 -12.28
C TYR A 301 -5.92 -2.45 -11.81
N ASP A 302 -7.17 -2.91 -11.85
CA ASP A 302 -7.58 -4.26 -11.47
C ASP A 302 -6.87 -5.34 -12.31
N LYS A 303 -6.87 -5.16 -13.64
CA LYS A 303 -6.21 -6.09 -14.56
C LYS A 303 -4.69 -6.01 -14.47
N ILE A 304 -4.13 -4.81 -14.30
CA ILE A 304 -2.69 -4.62 -14.11
C ILE A 304 -2.24 -5.30 -12.81
N GLY A 305 -2.93 -5.08 -11.69
CA GLY A 305 -2.62 -5.67 -10.38
C GLY A 305 -2.77 -7.20 -10.35
N ALA A 306 -3.63 -7.77 -11.21
CA ALA A 306 -3.72 -9.22 -11.39
C ALA A 306 -2.53 -9.81 -12.17
N ILE A 307 -1.82 -9.02 -12.99
CA ILE A 307 -0.70 -9.47 -13.83
C ILE A 307 0.65 -9.16 -13.18
N ALA A 308 0.84 -7.93 -12.71
CA ALA A 308 2.12 -7.45 -12.20
C ALA A 308 2.41 -8.01 -10.79
N ASP A 309 3.70 -8.16 -10.48
CA ASP A 309 4.15 -8.48 -9.13
C ASP A 309 4.11 -7.24 -8.23
N SER A 310 4.35 -6.06 -8.81
CA SER A 310 4.16 -4.77 -8.13
C SER A 310 3.72 -3.66 -9.08
N VAL A 311 3.05 -2.65 -8.52
CA VAL A 311 2.57 -1.47 -9.25
C VAL A 311 3.07 -0.23 -8.54
N VAL A 312 3.80 0.61 -9.26
CA VAL A 312 4.28 1.91 -8.79
C VAL A 312 3.24 2.96 -9.17
N VAL A 313 2.54 3.52 -8.20
CA VAL A 313 1.63 4.64 -8.45
C VAL A 313 2.40 5.95 -8.34
N MET A 314 2.42 6.73 -9.42
CA MET A 314 3.11 8.03 -9.45
C MET A 314 2.27 9.11 -8.77
N SER A 315 2.09 8.99 -7.45
CA SER A 315 1.30 9.87 -6.58
C SER A 315 2.02 11.20 -6.28
N TYR A 316 2.46 11.86 -7.35
CA TYR A 316 3.05 13.19 -7.39
C TYR A 316 2.63 13.91 -8.68
N ASP A 317 3.11 15.14 -8.87
CA ASP A 317 2.75 16.02 -9.98
C ASP A 317 1.25 16.40 -10.02
N TYR A 318 0.62 16.53 -8.86
CA TYR A 318 -0.70 17.17 -8.75
C TYR A 318 -0.61 18.65 -9.20
N HIS A 319 0.49 19.32 -8.85
CA HIS A 319 0.98 20.54 -9.48
C HIS A 319 2.33 20.29 -10.15
N TYR A 320 2.51 20.82 -11.36
CA TYR A 320 3.67 20.59 -12.24
C TYR A 320 3.99 21.85 -13.06
N THR A 321 5.04 21.83 -13.88
CA THR A 321 5.60 23.02 -14.56
C THR A 321 4.58 23.89 -15.30
N THR A 322 3.56 23.32 -15.95
CA THR A 322 2.56 24.09 -16.69
C THR A 322 1.24 24.25 -15.94
N SER A 323 1.13 23.78 -14.70
CA SER A 323 0.04 24.14 -13.79
C SER A 323 0.33 25.48 -13.09
N GLY A 324 -0.67 25.98 -12.36
CA GLY A 324 -0.43 27.02 -11.35
C GLY A 324 0.43 26.49 -10.19
N PRO A 325 1.02 27.38 -9.37
CA PRO A 325 1.82 27.01 -8.21
C PRO A 325 0.99 26.22 -7.19
N GLY A 326 1.59 25.18 -6.59
CA GLY A 326 0.95 24.40 -5.54
C GLY A 326 1.73 23.15 -5.15
N ALA A 327 1.22 22.44 -4.14
CA ALA A 327 1.85 21.24 -3.60
C ALA A 327 2.02 20.14 -4.66
N VAL A 328 3.23 19.60 -4.77
CA VAL A 328 3.55 18.52 -5.72
C VAL A 328 2.69 17.28 -5.46
N ALA A 329 2.49 16.94 -4.18
CA ALA A 329 1.69 15.81 -3.76
C ALA A 329 0.90 16.16 -2.48
N PRO A 330 -0.28 16.79 -2.58
CA PRO A 330 -1.11 17.08 -1.40
C PRO A 330 -1.46 15.79 -0.65
N LEU A 331 -1.34 15.77 0.68
CA LEU A 331 -1.55 14.54 1.47
C LEU A 331 -2.95 13.96 1.33
N TRP A 332 -3.99 14.81 1.26
CA TRP A 332 -5.36 14.35 1.06
C TRP A 332 -5.51 13.61 -0.29
N TRP A 333 -4.84 14.09 -1.34
CA TRP A 333 -4.86 13.49 -2.67
C TRP A 333 -4.09 12.16 -2.67
N VAL A 334 -2.90 12.12 -2.04
CA VAL A 334 -2.13 10.87 -1.86
C VAL A 334 -2.95 9.80 -1.14
N LYS A 335 -3.73 10.17 -0.10
CA LYS A 335 -4.63 9.24 0.59
C LYS A 335 -5.75 8.72 -0.31
N GLU A 336 -6.32 9.57 -1.16
CA GLU A 336 -7.33 9.15 -2.13
C GLU A 336 -6.75 8.20 -3.19
N CYS A 337 -5.51 8.45 -3.64
CA CYS A 337 -4.79 7.53 -4.51
C CYS A 337 -4.54 6.18 -3.83
N ALA A 338 -4.08 6.17 -2.58
CA ALA A 338 -3.88 4.94 -1.81
C ALA A 338 -5.17 4.12 -1.69
N GLN A 339 -6.27 4.78 -1.31
CA GLN A 339 -7.58 4.14 -1.20
C GLN A 339 -8.04 3.56 -2.54
N TYR A 340 -7.86 4.30 -3.64
CA TYR A 340 -8.24 3.80 -4.95
C TYR A 340 -7.38 2.61 -5.38
N MET A 341 -6.07 2.61 -5.09
CA MET A 341 -5.19 1.47 -5.36
C MET A 341 -5.67 0.21 -4.63
N VAL A 342 -5.90 0.27 -3.31
CA VAL A 342 -6.31 -0.92 -2.52
C VAL A 342 -7.72 -1.42 -2.86
N ASN A 343 -8.57 -0.57 -3.44
CA ASN A 343 -9.88 -0.99 -3.95
C ASN A 343 -9.79 -1.79 -5.26
N ASN A 344 -8.66 -1.70 -5.98
CA ASN A 344 -8.48 -2.35 -7.28
C ASN A 344 -7.44 -3.48 -7.23
N MET A 345 -6.54 -3.53 -6.25
CA MET A 345 -5.54 -4.58 -6.10
C MET A 345 -5.07 -4.75 -4.65
N PRO A 346 -4.47 -5.89 -4.28
CA PRO A 346 -3.94 -6.08 -2.93
C PRO A 346 -2.86 -5.04 -2.58
N GLY A 347 -2.93 -4.47 -1.37
CA GLY A 347 -2.00 -3.43 -0.89
C GLY A 347 -0.53 -3.86 -0.95
N HIS A 348 -0.22 -5.12 -0.65
CA HIS A 348 1.15 -5.67 -0.71
C HIS A 348 1.76 -5.72 -2.12
N LYS A 349 1.03 -5.32 -3.17
CA LYS A 349 1.58 -5.10 -4.52
C LYS A 349 1.86 -3.63 -4.84
N VAL A 350 1.38 -2.71 -4.02
CA VAL A 350 1.38 -1.27 -4.31
C VAL A 350 2.61 -0.58 -3.73
N LEU A 351 3.35 0.12 -4.57
CA LEU A 351 4.46 1.00 -4.18
C LEU A 351 4.00 2.46 -4.35
N MET A 352 3.92 3.21 -3.25
CA MET A 352 3.46 4.59 -3.25
C MET A 352 4.58 5.53 -3.72
N GLY A 353 4.33 6.31 -4.78
CA GLY A 353 5.27 7.28 -5.33
C GLY A 353 5.50 8.48 -4.40
N MET A 354 6.76 8.74 -4.07
CA MET A 354 7.21 9.85 -3.24
C MET A 354 8.03 10.83 -4.09
N ALA A 355 7.62 12.09 -4.12
CA ALA A 355 8.35 13.15 -4.82
C ALA A 355 9.62 13.54 -4.06
N THR A 356 10.78 13.49 -4.70
CA THR A 356 12.05 14.05 -4.18
C THR A 356 12.53 15.25 -4.99
N TYR A 357 11.57 16.01 -5.52
CA TYR A 357 11.79 17.24 -6.25
C TYR A 357 10.62 18.20 -6.01
N GLY A 358 10.74 19.40 -6.56
CA GLY A 358 9.71 20.41 -6.53
C GLY A 358 9.68 21.22 -7.81
N TYR A 359 8.93 22.31 -7.78
CA TYR A 359 8.87 23.28 -8.87
C TYR A 359 8.93 24.71 -8.34
N ASN A 360 9.61 25.57 -9.08
CA ASN A 360 9.71 27.01 -8.85
C ASN A 360 8.93 27.75 -9.93
N TRP A 361 7.88 28.47 -9.54
CA TRP A 361 7.08 29.32 -10.41
C TRP A 361 7.45 30.78 -10.21
N PRO A 362 8.00 31.46 -11.23
CA PRO A 362 7.97 32.92 -11.30
C PRO A 362 6.52 33.41 -11.46
N GLU A 363 6.22 34.56 -10.90
CA GLU A 363 4.90 35.18 -11.02
C GLU A 363 4.50 35.34 -12.50
N ASN A 364 3.27 34.91 -12.82
CA ASN A 364 2.71 34.91 -14.18
C ASN A 364 3.53 34.14 -15.23
N SER A 365 4.28 33.11 -14.81
CA SER A 365 5.09 32.28 -15.70
C SER A 365 4.95 30.80 -15.37
N SER A 366 5.42 29.96 -16.30
CA SER A 366 5.50 28.51 -16.09
C SER A 366 6.58 28.17 -15.06
N GLY A 367 6.33 27.10 -14.31
CA GLY A 367 7.26 26.56 -13.35
C GLY A 367 8.44 25.86 -13.99
N THR A 368 9.51 25.73 -13.21
CA THR A 368 10.72 24.95 -13.55
C THR A 368 11.02 23.97 -12.44
N SER A 369 11.44 22.75 -12.78
CA SER A 369 11.82 21.75 -11.76
C SER A 369 12.95 22.27 -10.88
N VAL A 370 12.85 22.02 -9.59
CA VAL A 370 13.86 22.41 -8.60
C VAL A 370 14.23 21.20 -7.74
N THR A 371 15.51 21.07 -7.43
CA THR A 371 16.07 20.06 -6.52
C THR A 371 16.38 20.66 -5.17
N ALA A 372 16.63 19.83 -4.15
CA ALA A 372 17.03 20.30 -2.83
C ALA A 372 18.34 21.11 -2.89
N SER A 373 19.33 20.68 -3.69
CA SER A 373 20.58 21.44 -3.91
C SER A 373 20.29 22.83 -4.48
N ARG A 374 19.39 22.93 -5.46
CA ARG A 374 19.04 24.22 -6.06
C ARG A 374 18.31 25.13 -5.07
N LEU A 375 17.44 24.59 -4.22
CA LEU A 375 16.81 25.36 -3.16
C LEU A 375 17.85 25.90 -2.15
N ALA A 376 18.88 25.11 -1.81
CA ALA A 376 19.97 25.55 -0.94
C ALA A 376 20.79 26.72 -1.56
N GLU A 377 21.05 26.66 -2.87
CA GLU A 377 21.67 27.78 -3.61
C GLU A 377 20.80 29.04 -3.55
N LEU A 378 19.49 28.90 -3.77
CA LEU A 378 18.54 30.02 -3.72
C LEU A 378 18.45 30.63 -2.31
N LYS A 379 18.48 29.81 -1.25
CA LYS A 379 18.52 30.26 0.15
C LYS A 379 19.81 31.06 0.47
N THR A 380 20.90 30.83 -0.26
CA THR A 380 22.14 31.58 -0.13
C THR A 380 22.11 32.90 -0.91
N LYS A 381 21.49 32.90 -2.09
CA LYS A 381 21.43 34.08 -2.97
C LYS A 381 20.34 35.09 -2.57
N TYR A 382 19.19 34.61 -2.10
CA TYR A 382 18.01 35.44 -1.85
C TYR A 382 17.48 35.28 -0.42
N LYS A 383 16.66 36.24 0.02
CA LYS A 383 15.90 36.13 1.27
C LYS A 383 14.68 35.22 1.07
N VAL A 384 14.92 33.92 1.03
CA VAL A 384 13.88 32.89 0.93
C VAL A 384 13.13 32.78 2.25
N ARG A 385 11.81 32.84 2.20
CA ARG A 385 10.91 32.55 3.33
C ARG A 385 10.31 31.17 3.17
N GLU A 386 10.16 30.46 4.26
CA GLU A 386 9.63 29.09 4.33
C GLU A 386 8.30 29.09 5.07
N TYR A 387 7.36 28.31 4.57
CA TYR A 387 6.00 28.18 5.07
C TYR A 387 5.57 26.71 5.00
N PHE A 388 4.52 26.37 5.74
CA PHE A 388 3.90 25.05 5.70
C PHE A 388 2.39 25.21 5.51
N ASP A 389 1.85 24.63 4.46
CA ASP A 389 0.42 24.67 4.18
C ASP A 389 -0.27 23.48 4.87
N GLU A 390 -1.09 23.78 5.87
CA GLU A 390 -1.79 22.76 6.67
C GLU A 390 -2.89 22.02 5.90
N ALA A 391 -3.45 22.61 4.84
CA ALA A 391 -4.51 21.96 4.06
C ALA A 391 -3.94 20.83 3.18
N THR A 392 -2.82 21.09 2.52
CA THR A 392 -2.13 20.12 1.65
C THR A 392 -1.09 19.30 2.39
N GLN A 393 -0.67 19.75 3.59
CA GLN A 393 0.39 19.15 4.39
C GLN A 393 1.73 19.13 3.63
N SER A 394 2.04 20.25 2.98
CA SER A 394 3.23 20.43 2.14
C SER A 394 3.90 21.78 2.45
N PRO A 395 5.25 21.84 2.47
CA PRO A 395 5.95 23.09 2.63
C PRO A 395 6.02 23.84 1.30
N TYR A 396 6.17 25.16 1.41
CA TYR A 396 6.45 26.03 0.28
C TYR A 396 7.38 27.16 0.68
N TYR A 397 8.02 27.73 -0.32
CA TYR A 397 9.03 28.77 -0.16
C TYR A 397 8.73 29.92 -1.09
N THR A 398 9.07 31.13 -0.68
CA THR A 398 8.85 32.33 -1.50
C THR A 398 10.08 33.21 -1.47
N TYR A 399 10.40 33.85 -2.59
CA TYR A 399 11.45 34.87 -2.63
C TYR A 399 11.19 35.89 -3.74
N TRP A 400 11.92 37.00 -3.66
CA TRP A 400 12.01 37.98 -4.73
C TRP A 400 13.42 37.92 -5.29
N ASP A 401 13.56 37.93 -6.61
CA ASP A 401 14.86 37.92 -7.27
C ASP A 401 15.45 39.33 -7.47
N GLU A 402 16.60 39.43 -8.13
CA GLU A 402 17.30 40.69 -8.37
C GLU A 402 16.57 41.65 -9.33
N TRP A 403 15.58 41.16 -10.08
CA TRP A 403 14.74 41.96 -10.97
C TRP A 403 13.40 42.35 -10.33
N GLY A 404 13.18 41.97 -9.08
CA GLY A 404 11.92 42.20 -8.38
C GLY A 404 10.80 41.31 -8.88
N GLN A 405 11.10 40.14 -9.44
CA GLN A 405 10.09 39.13 -9.75
C GLN A 405 9.82 38.25 -8.53
N TYR A 406 8.55 38.02 -8.22
CA TYR A 406 8.14 37.11 -7.16
C TYR A 406 8.21 35.65 -7.62
N HIS A 407 8.67 34.78 -6.73
CA HIS A 407 8.77 33.35 -6.96
C HIS A 407 8.11 32.55 -5.85
N GLN A 408 7.46 31.45 -6.21
CA GLN A 408 6.95 30.45 -5.28
C GLN A 408 7.49 29.06 -5.62
N ILE A 409 8.05 28.38 -4.63
CA ILE A 409 8.58 27.03 -4.74
C ILE A 409 7.73 26.10 -3.88
N TRP A 410 7.28 24.99 -4.45
CA TRP A 410 6.71 23.88 -3.70
C TRP A 410 7.57 22.65 -3.87
N MET A 411 7.93 22.02 -2.76
CA MET A 411 8.78 20.85 -2.68
C MET A 411 8.45 20.12 -1.40
N GLU A 412 8.77 18.84 -1.27
CA GLU A 412 8.55 18.12 -0.01
C GLU A 412 9.60 18.51 1.08
N ASN A 413 9.37 18.11 2.33
CA ASN A 413 10.38 18.09 3.39
C ASN A 413 10.17 16.85 4.29
N GLN A 414 11.00 16.69 5.31
CA GLN A 414 10.89 15.54 6.24
C GLN A 414 9.48 15.42 6.87
N THR A 415 8.84 16.52 7.24
CA THR A 415 7.51 16.50 7.86
C THR A 415 6.44 16.01 6.89
N SER A 416 6.40 16.54 5.66
CA SER A 416 5.40 16.16 4.67
C SER A 416 5.63 14.72 4.17
N LEU A 417 6.89 14.30 4.01
CA LEU A 417 7.25 12.93 3.63
C LEU A 417 6.91 11.92 4.73
N SER A 418 7.15 12.21 6.00
CA SER A 418 6.73 11.34 7.11
C SER A 418 5.23 11.09 7.12
N LYS A 419 4.43 12.13 6.85
CA LYS A 419 2.96 12.00 6.78
C LYS A 419 2.51 11.16 5.60
N LYS A 420 3.20 11.24 4.46
CA LYS A 420 2.94 10.40 3.28
C LYS A 420 3.41 8.96 3.48
N TYR A 421 4.54 8.75 4.15
CA TYR A 421 4.98 7.41 4.55
C TYR A 421 3.95 6.74 5.47
N GLN A 422 3.33 7.49 6.39
CA GLN A 422 2.24 6.96 7.22
C GLN A 422 1.09 6.37 6.39
N VAL A 423 0.81 6.91 5.19
CA VAL A 423 -0.22 6.35 4.29
C VAL A 423 0.17 4.94 3.82
N VAL A 424 1.45 4.64 3.63
CA VAL A 424 1.94 3.30 3.28
C VAL A 424 1.60 2.31 4.40
N GLU A 425 1.82 2.70 5.65
CA GLU A 425 1.49 1.89 6.83
C GLU A 425 -0.03 1.74 7.00
N ASP A 426 -0.78 2.83 6.90
CA ASP A 426 -2.23 2.87 7.14
C ASP A 426 -3.01 1.99 6.14
N TYR A 427 -2.49 1.87 4.91
CA TYR A 427 -3.10 1.06 3.84
C TYR A 427 -2.40 -0.29 3.62
N SER A 428 -1.42 -0.66 4.47
CA SER A 428 -0.62 -1.89 4.35
C SER A 428 -0.08 -2.09 2.93
N LEU A 429 0.50 -1.03 2.37
CA LEU A 429 1.09 -1.05 1.03
C LEU A 429 2.44 -1.78 1.04
N ALA A 430 2.88 -2.24 -0.13
CA ALA A 430 4.15 -2.95 -0.28
C ALA A 430 5.37 -2.10 0.12
N GLY A 431 5.26 -0.77 0.01
CA GLY A 431 6.31 0.17 0.32
C GLY A 431 6.18 1.48 -0.44
N ILE A 432 7.30 2.18 -0.62
CA ILE A 432 7.41 3.39 -1.43
C ILE A 432 8.18 3.13 -2.71
N ALA A 433 7.94 3.98 -3.70
CA ALA A 433 8.86 4.24 -4.79
C ALA A 433 9.21 5.73 -4.82
N PHE A 434 10.40 6.12 -5.28
CA PHE A 434 10.71 7.54 -5.42
C PHE A 434 11.50 7.86 -6.69
N TRP A 435 11.10 8.97 -7.31
CA TRP A 435 11.81 9.59 -8.41
C TRP A 435 12.51 10.85 -7.88
N ARG A 436 13.83 10.85 -7.73
CA ARG A 436 14.80 9.79 -8.02
C ARG A 436 16.06 9.97 -7.16
N ILE A 437 16.91 8.96 -7.13
CA ILE A 437 18.26 9.07 -6.56
C ILE A 437 19.01 10.23 -7.24
N GLY A 438 19.82 10.98 -6.48
CA GLY A 438 20.68 12.03 -7.03
C GLY A 438 20.04 13.42 -7.03
N THR A 439 19.00 13.63 -6.24
CA THR A 439 18.29 14.92 -6.11
C THR A 439 18.74 15.72 -4.88
N GLY A 440 19.68 15.19 -4.09
CA GLY A 440 20.16 15.81 -2.85
C GLY A 440 19.09 15.85 -1.75
N PHE A 441 18.09 14.98 -1.84
CA PHE A 441 16.89 15.03 -1.01
C PHE A 441 17.03 14.20 0.26
N ASP A 442 17.94 14.61 1.14
CA ASP A 442 18.27 13.89 2.38
C ASP A 442 17.07 13.68 3.30
N ASP A 443 16.05 14.53 3.20
CA ASP A 443 14.84 14.43 4.01
C ASP A 443 14.10 13.10 3.82
N LEU A 444 14.06 12.54 2.60
CA LEU A 444 13.46 11.22 2.41
C LEU A 444 14.30 10.13 3.10
N TYR A 445 15.62 10.18 2.95
CA TYR A 445 16.50 9.20 3.59
C TYR A 445 16.42 9.26 5.12
N LYS A 446 16.28 10.46 5.71
CA LYS A 446 16.02 10.62 7.16
C LYS A 446 14.69 9.98 7.59
N VAL A 447 13.62 10.11 6.79
CA VAL A 447 12.36 9.43 7.06
C VAL A 447 12.55 7.91 7.02
N LEU A 448 13.24 7.40 6.00
CA LEU A 448 13.48 5.96 5.85
C LEU A 448 14.31 5.38 7.00
N GLN A 449 15.37 6.07 7.43
CA GLN A 449 16.20 5.67 8.58
C GLN A 449 15.44 5.63 9.91
N GLN A 450 14.34 6.37 10.03
CA GLN A 450 13.50 6.38 11.23
C GLN A 450 12.43 5.28 11.20
N LYS A 451 12.09 4.78 10.01
CA LYS A 451 10.93 3.92 9.78
C LYS A 451 11.28 2.47 9.46
N LEU A 452 12.48 2.23 8.92
CA LEU A 452 13.07 0.91 8.67
C LEU A 452 14.04 0.56 9.79
#